data_AF-A0A935ZA71-F1
#
_entry.id   AF-A0A935ZA71-F1
#
_cell.length_a   1.000
_cell.length_b   1.000
_cell.length_c   1.000
_cell.angle_alpha   90.00
_cell.angle_beta   90.00
_cell.angle_gamma   90.00
#
_symmetry.space_group_name_H-M   'P 1'
#
loop_
_entity.id
_entity.type
_entity.pdbx_description
1 polymer ?
#
loop_
_entity_poly.entity_id
_entity_poly.type
_entity_poly.pdbx_seq_one_letter_code
_entity_poly.pdbx_strand_id
1 'polypeptide(L)'
;MRRALVLWAGAEFKGSCAAVVRHLERERFSCQSTDVGEAWSSTQLWIDEYPNLMQRADLIVVLSHGGWDGPMIFGGTRNGLSTSPQIGRHYSNLAWPAVCRWFRNMLTSDGLAMIHACHSAGSNRYESTDGGQAHRWVEELSSDARIYTVGVEGVTSSAIGSQSVALLQYALRGSAPPQAARAYQPGGRQAARWGGWLNLARR
;
A
#
# COMPACT_ATOMS: atom_id res chain seq x y z
N MET A 1 16.34 14.18 6.38
CA MET A 1 16.49 12.92 5.61
C MET A 1 15.11 12.32 5.48
N ARG A 2 14.73 11.81 4.30
CA ARG A 2 13.39 11.23 4.12
C ARG A 2 13.28 9.87 4.79
N ARG A 3 12.08 9.48 5.22
CA ARG A 3 11.83 8.28 6.01
C ARG A 3 10.84 7.36 5.28
N ALA A 4 11.17 6.08 5.18
CA ALA A 4 10.32 5.08 4.54
C ALA A 4 9.99 3.94 5.50
N LEU A 5 8.72 3.56 5.56
CA LEU A 5 8.25 2.35 6.22
C LEU A 5 7.86 1.32 5.16
N VAL A 6 8.45 0.12 5.22
CA VAL A 6 8.18 -0.99 4.29
C VAL A 6 7.50 -2.12 5.05
N LEU A 7 6.21 -2.32 4.78
CA LEU A 7 5.42 -3.41 5.31
C LEU A 7 5.39 -4.55 4.31
N TRP A 8 5.67 -5.77 4.74
CA TRP A 8 5.67 -6.94 3.86
C TRP A 8 5.06 -8.17 4.53
N ALA A 9 4.26 -8.94 3.81
CA ALA A 9 3.36 -9.93 4.40
C ALA A 9 3.87 -11.37 4.31
N GLY A 10 4.92 -11.72 5.06
CA GLY A 10 5.43 -13.09 5.14
C GLY A 10 6.61 -13.38 4.22
N ALA A 11 7.24 -14.53 4.47
CA ALA A 11 8.58 -14.88 3.96
C ALA A 11 8.76 -14.76 2.43
N GLU A 12 7.70 -14.96 1.65
CA GLU A 12 7.72 -14.84 0.19
C GLU A 12 8.08 -13.42 -0.29
N PHE A 13 7.71 -12.38 0.47
CA PHE A 13 7.97 -10.98 0.12
C PHE A 13 9.34 -10.50 0.62
N LYS A 14 10.08 -11.31 1.39
CA LYS A 14 11.38 -10.92 1.97
C LYS A 14 12.37 -10.45 0.89
N GLY A 15 12.42 -11.15 -0.24
CA GLY A 15 13.27 -10.77 -1.37
C GLY A 15 12.88 -9.43 -2.00
N SER A 16 11.58 -9.17 -2.12
CA SER A 16 11.04 -7.90 -2.61
C SER A 16 11.29 -6.75 -1.65
N CYS A 17 11.07 -6.98 -0.35
CA CYS A 17 11.38 -6.03 0.71
C CYS A 17 12.86 -5.62 0.66
N ALA A 18 13.78 -6.59 0.58
CA ALA A 18 15.21 -6.30 0.47
C ALA A 18 15.56 -5.50 -0.80
N ALA A 19 14.90 -5.77 -1.93
CA ALA A 19 15.11 -5.00 -3.16
C ALA A 19 14.62 -3.55 -3.03
N VAL A 20 13.42 -3.35 -2.47
CA VAL A 20 12.83 -2.03 -2.19
C VAL A 20 13.69 -1.23 -1.22
N VAL A 21 14.09 -1.80 -0.09
CA VAL A 21 14.93 -1.13 0.91
C VAL A 21 16.27 -0.70 0.29
N ARG A 22 16.97 -1.58 -0.43
CA ARG A 22 18.21 -1.22 -1.12
C ARG A 22 18.03 -0.08 -2.12
N HIS A 23 16.89 -0.02 -2.81
CA HIS A 23 16.59 1.07 -3.73
C HIS A 23 16.35 2.39 -2.97
N LEU A 24 15.55 2.35 -1.91
CA LEU A 24 15.24 3.50 -1.06
C LEU A 24 16.49 4.09 -0.39
N GLU A 25 17.41 3.24 0.07
CA GLU A 25 18.69 3.68 0.64
C GLU A 25 19.56 4.42 -0.39
N ARG A 26 19.59 3.97 -1.65
CA ARG A 26 20.26 4.69 -2.75
C ARG A 26 19.61 6.05 -3.02
N GLU A 27 18.30 6.14 -2.84
CA GLU A 27 17.52 7.38 -2.88
C GLU A 27 17.63 8.22 -1.59
N ARG A 28 18.51 7.81 -0.66
CA ARG A 28 18.80 8.47 0.64
C ARG A 28 17.63 8.53 1.61
N PHE A 29 16.78 7.50 1.61
CA PHE A 29 15.79 7.29 2.67
C PHE A 29 16.38 6.53 3.86
N SER A 30 15.97 6.91 5.06
CA SER A 30 16.09 6.06 6.25
C SER A 30 14.91 5.09 6.26
N CYS A 31 15.18 3.78 6.28
CA CYS A 31 14.16 2.74 6.11
C CYS A 31 13.93 1.98 7.43
N GLN A 32 12.66 1.73 7.76
CA GLN A 32 12.24 0.66 8.67
C GLN A 32 11.45 -0.34 7.84
N SER A 33 11.71 -1.63 8.01
CA SER A 33 10.88 -2.68 7.41
C SER A 33 10.30 -3.59 8.50
N THR A 34 9.12 -4.13 8.27
CA THR A 34 8.42 -4.99 9.23
C THR A 34 7.68 -6.08 8.49
N ASP A 35 7.93 -7.33 8.90
CA ASP A 35 7.11 -8.47 8.47
C ASP A 35 5.79 -8.42 9.22
N VAL A 36 4.70 -8.36 8.46
CA VAL A 36 3.32 -8.31 8.93
C VAL A 36 2.56 -9.57 8.57
N GLY A 37 3.27 -10.62 8.13
CA GLY A 37 2.71 -11.88 7.67
C GLY A 37 2.03 -12.71 8.77
N GLU A 38 2.09 -12.34 10.04
CA GLU A 38 1.35 -13.01 11.12
C GLU A 38 -0.02 -12.36 11.40
N ALA A 39 -0.27 -11.17 10.85
CA ALA A 39 -1.49 -10.38 11.03
C ALA A 39 -2.79 -11.16 10.75
N TRP A 40 -2.77 -12.02 9.72
CA TRP A 40 -3.93 -12.82 9.32
C TRP A 40 -4.40 -13.80 10.40
N SER A 41 -3.50 -14.19 11.32
CA SER A 41 -3.79 -15.13 12.40
C SER A 41 -4.18 -14.44 13.71
N SER A 42 -4.16 -13.10 13.73
CA SER A 42 -4.35 -12.32 14.95
C SER A 42 -5.81 -12.16 15.36
N THR A 43 -6.00 -12.08 16.68
CA THR A 43 -7.29 -11.76 17.30
C THR A 43 -7.54 -10.26 17.48
N GLN A 44 -6.64 -9.40 17.02
CA GLN A 44 -6.75 -7.96 17.03
C GLN A 44 -6.72 -7.41 15.60
N LEU A 45 -7.08 -6.14 15.42
CA LEU A 45 -6.77 -5.48 14.16
C LEU A 45 -5.26 -5.29 14.09
N TRP A 46 -4.65 -5.71 12.99
CA TRP A 46 -3.21 -5.58 12.74
C TRP A 46 -2.61 -4.21 13.09
N ILE A 47 -3.38 -3.14 12.85
CA ILE A 47 -3.00 -1.75 13.14
C ILE A 47 -2.55 -1.55 14.60
N ASP A 48 -3.10 -2.34 15.53
CA ASP A 48 -2.85 -2.23 16.96
C ASP A 48 -1.69 -3.13 17.44
N GLU A 49 -1.25 -4.10 16.63
CA GLU A 49 -0.24 -5.10 17.02
C GLU A 49 1.21 -4.61 16.95
N TYR A 50 1.47 -3.56 16.16
CA TYR A 50 2.82 -3.06 15.91
C TYR A 50 2.97 -1.62 16.43
N PRO A 51 3.04 -1.41 17.76
CA PRO A 51 3.08 -0.07 18.35
C PRO A 51 4.36 0.71 18.05
N ASN A 52 5.44 0.01 17.66
CA ASN A 52 6.78 0.58 17.42
C ASN A 52 7.09 0.85 15.93
N LEU A 53 6.05 0.96 15.10
CA LEU A 53 6.25 1.35 13.71
C LEU A 53 6.69 2.81 13.58
N MET A 54 7.48 3.07 12.55
CA MET A 54 7.86 4.42 12.13
C MET A 54 6.63 5.31 11.95
N GLN A 55 6.46 6.30 12.81
CA GLN A 55 5.45 7.35 12.63
C GLN A 55 6.00 8.52 11.83
N ARG A 56 5.12 9.26 11.13
CA ARG A 56 5.48 10.38 10.25
C ARG A 56 6.53 9.97 9.20
N ALA A 57 6.27 8.85 8.53
CA ALA A 57 7.00 8.43 7.36
C ALA A 57 6.66 9.34 6.18
N ASP A 58 7.63 9.57 5.29
CA ASP A 58 7.38 10.25 4.03
C ASP A 58 6.81 9.29 2.97
N LEU A 59 7.17 8.01 3.08
CA LEU A 59 6.72 6.96 2.21
C LEU A 59 6.35 5.72 3.04
N ILE A 60 5.18 5.16 2.76
CA ILE A 60 4.83 3.80 3.19
C ILE A 60 4.78 2.92 1.94
N VAL A 61 5.47 1.79 1.96
CA VAL A 61 5.38 0.75 0.93
C VAL A 61 4.72 -0.48 1.53
N VAL A 62 3.70 -1.00 0.86
CA VAL A 62 3.05 -2.28 1.22
C VAL A 62 3.34 -3.31 0.15
N LEU A 63 3.90 -4.46 0.58
CA LEU A 63 4.20 -5.63 -0.24
C LEU A 63 3.42 -6.83 0.31
N SER A 64 2.38 -7.27 -0.38
CA SER A 64 1.55 -8.34 0.17
C SER A 64 0.82 -9.13 -0.89
N HIS A 65 0.19 -10.22 -0.48
CA HIS A 65 -1.03 -10.68 -1.14
C HIS A 65 -2.15 -9.67 -0.98
N GLY A 66 -3.20 -9.86 -1.75
CA GLY A 66 -4.34 -8.98 -1.77
C GLY A 66 -4.45 -8.33 -3.12
N GLY A 67 -5.57 -8.61 -3.77
CA GLY A 67 -5.88 -8.06 -5.08
C GLY A 67 -6.63 -6.74 -4.94
N TRP A 68 -7.74 -6.68 -5.66
CA TRP A 68 -8.51 -5.45 -5.85
C TRP A 68 -9.22 -4.94 -4.61
N ASP A 69 -9.53 -5.81 -3.66
CA ASP A 69 -10.16 -5.42 -2.39
C ASP A 69 -9.14 -4.92 -1.34
N GLY A 70 -7.88 -4.78 -1.75
CA GLY A 70 -6.78 -4.25 -0.94
C GLY A 70 -5.78 -5.29 -0.45
N PRO A 71 -4.69 -4.83 0.17
CA PRO A 71 -3.65 -5.69 0.71
C PRO A 71 -4.15 -6.51 1.91
N MET A 72 -3.77 -7.78 1.96
CA MET A 72 -4.08 -8.73 3.02
C MET A 72 -3.18 -8.56 4.25
N ILE A 73 -3.07 -7.33 4.76
CA ILE A 73 -2.26 -7.02 5.93
C ILE A 73 -3.06 -6.37 7.05
N PHE A 74 -4.36 -6.12 6.86
CA PHE A 74 -5.14 -5.29 7.76
C PHE A 74 -6.24 -6.03 8.53
N GLY A 75 -6.55 -7.30 8.18
CA GLY A 75 -7.58 -8.05 8.90
C GLY A 75 -7.12 -8.71 10.19
N GLY A 76 -8.10 -9.28 10.89
CA GLY A 76 -7.96 -9.93 12.20
C GLY A 76 -9.36 -10.27 12.74
N THR A 77 -9.53 -10.36 14.05
CA THR A 77 -10.89 -10.34 14.67
C THR A 77 -11.06 -9.08 15.50
N ARG A 78 -12.27 -8.50 15.51
CA ARG A 78 -12.63 -7.42 16.44
C ARG A 78 -13.90 -7.82 17.17
N ASN A 79 -13.84 -7.88 18.49
CA ASN A 79 -14.97 -8.29 19.34
C ASN A 79 -15.59 -9.64 18.95
N GLY A 80 -14.76 -10.61 18.52
CA GLY A 80 -15.22 -11.93 18.09
C GLY A 80 -15.81 -12.01 16.67
N LEU A 81 -15.94 -10.87 15.96
CA LEU A 81 -16.29 -10.84 14.54
C LEU A 81 -15.01 -10.90 13.71
N SER A 82 -14.89 -11.92 12.85
CA SER A 82 -13.81 -11.99 11.84
C SER A 82 -13.95 -10.79 10.91
N THR A 83 -12.93 -9.93 10.89
CA THR A 83 -12.78 -8.95 9.83
C THR A 83 -12.06 -9.64 8.68
N SER A 84 -12.46 -9.33 7.45
CA SER A 84 -11.74 -9.87 6.31
C SER A 84 -10.26 -9.46 6.40
N PRO A 85 -9.31 -10.35 6.04
CA PRO A 85 -7.90 -10.00 5.84
C PRO A 85 -7.72 -8.79 4.90
N GLN A 86 -8.69 -8.56 4.02
CA GLN A 86 -8.78 -7.42 3.12
C GLN A 86 -9.84 -6.43 3.62
N ILE A 87 -9.40 -5.22 3.94
CA ILE A 87 -10.30 -4.15 4.35
C ILE A 87 -10.45 -3.17 3.20
N GLY A 88 -11.63 -3.17 2.59
CA GLY A 88 -12.03 -2.22 1.55
C GLY A 88 -13.31 -1.46 1.92
N ARG A 89 -13.53 -0.31 1.28
CA ARG A 89 -14.64 0.62 1.55
C ARG A 89 -16.02 -0.04 1.51
N HIS A 90 -16.23 -0.98 0.58
CA HIS A 90 -17.55 -1.57 0.31
C HIS A 90 -17.75 -2.96 0.95
N TYR A 91 -16.67 -3.64 1.34
CA TYR A 91 -16.73 -5.02 1.86
C TYR A 91 -16.59 -5.07 3.38
N SER A 92 -15.60 -4.36 3.92
CA SER A 92 -15.28 -4.30 5.35
C SER A 92 -15.44 -2.86 5.85
N ASN A 93 -16.54 -2.22 5.45
CA ASN A 93 -16.78 -0.78 5.60
C ASN A 93 -16.65 -0.27 7.05
N LEU A 94 -16.93 -1.10 8.05
CA LEU A 94 -16.79 -0.75 9.47
C LEU A 94 -15.33 -0.56 9.90
N ALA A 95 -14.40 -1.30 9.30
CA ALA A 95 -12.96 -1.23 9.62
C ALA A 95 -12.20 -0.28 8.70
N TRP A 96 -12.76 0.07 7.54
CA TRP A 96 -12.16 0.99 6.57
C TRP A 96 -11.75 2.36 7.16
N PRO A 97 -12.58 3.06 7.97
CA PRO A 97 -12.17 4.31 8.60
C PRO A 97 -10.94 4.20 9.51
N ALA A 98 -10.67 3.02 10.08
CA ALA A 98 -9.47 2.79 10.88
C ALA A 98 -8.23 2.70 10.00
N VAL A 99 -8.31 2.00 8.86
CA VAL A 99 -7.23 1.93 7.85
C VAL A 99 -6.89 3.32 7.33
N CYS A 100 -7.89 4.11 6.91
CA CYS A 100 -7.65 5.47 6.41
C CYS A 100 -7.00 6.36 7.47
N ARG A 101 -7.46 6.27 8.72
CA ARG A 101 -6.89 7.03 9.85
C ARG A 101 -5.45 6.61 10.13
N TRP A 102 -5.15 5.32 10.07
CA TRP A 102 -3.80 4.81 10.28
C TRP A 102 -2.83 5.40 9.25
N PHE A 103 -3.12 5.26 7.94
CA PHE A 103 -2.25 5.83 6.91
C PHE A 103 -2.07 7.34 7.06
N ARG A 104 -3.16 8.08 7.29
CA ARG A 104 -3.12 9.54 7.48
C ARG A 104 -2.28 9.96 8.67
N ASN A 105 -2.27 9.18 9.76
CA ASN A 105 -1.51 9.50 10.96
C ASN A 105 -0.04 9.04 10.87
N MET A 106 0.21 7.98 10.09
CA MET A 106 1.54 7.40 9.93
C MET A 106 2.37 8.13 8.87
N LEU A 107 1.73 8.76 7.88
CA LEU A 107 2.39 9.58 6.89
C LEU A 107 2.55 11.04 7.34
N THR A 108 3.53 11.74 6.76
CA THR A 108 3.56 13.21 6.76
C THR A 108 2.40 13.77 5.93
N SER A 109 2.09 15.07 6.06
CA SER A 109 0.98 15.72 5.33
C SER A 109 1.04 15.53 3.81
N ASP A 110 2.25 15.49 3.29
CA ASP A 110 2.54 15.31 1.86
C ASP A 110 3.08 13.92 1.56
N GLY A 111 2.93 12.98 2.50
CA GLY A 111 3.44 11.62 2.37
C GLY A 111 2.71 10.80 1.31
N LEU A 112 3.39 9.74 0.86
CA LEU A 112 2.91 8.83 -0.18
C LEU A 112 2.73 7.42 0.37
N ALA A 113 1.63 6.76 0.01
CA ALA A 113 1.47 5.32 0.15
C ALA A 113 1.63 4.62 -1.22
N MET A 114 2.58 3.69 -1.31
CA MET A 114 2.72 2.78 -2.46
C MET A 114 2.17 1.41 -2.07
N ILE A 115 1.15 0.96 -2.80
CA ILE A 115 0.46 -0.31 -2.55
C ILE A 115 0.82 -1.27 -3.67
N HIS A 116 1.60 -2.30 -3.35
CA HIS A 116 1.95 -3.37 -4.28
C HIS A 116 1.46 -4.69 -3.73
N ALA A 117 0.23 -5.02 -4.09
CA ALA A 117 -0.45 -6.21 -3.60
C ALA A 117 -0.80 -7.13 -4.77
N CYS A 118 -0.39 -8.41 -4.70
CA CYS A 118 -0.61 -9.37 -5.78
C CYS A 118 -1.98 -10.05 -5.71
N HIS A 119 -2.49 -10.39 -6.90
CA HIS A 119 -3.82 -10.97 -7.06
C HIS A 119 -3.96 -12.37 -6.44
N SER A 120 -2.87 -13.11 -6.26
CA SER A 120 -2.90 -14.39 -5.55
C SER A 120 -3.42 -14.17 -4.12
N ALA A 121 -4.60 -14.74 -3.84
CA ALA A 121 -5.36 -14.67 -2.58
C ALA A 121 -6.37 -13.50 -2.39
N GLY A 122 -6.58 -12.62 -3.37
CA GLY A 122 -7.59 -11.55 -3.28
C GLY A 122 -9.05 -12.00 -3.56
N SER A 123 -10.03 -11.40 -2.87
CA SER A 123 -11.45 -11.49 -3.20
C SER A 123 -11.77 -10.85 -4.57
N ASN A 124 -12.84 -11.33 -5.20
CA ASN A 124 -13.15 -11.08 -6.60
C ASN A 124 -14.13 -9.93 -6.85
N ARG A 125 -14.56 -9.13 -5.85
CA ARG A 125 -15.73 -8.25 -6.05
C ARG A 125 -15.51 -7.21 -7.16
N TYR A 126 -14.37 -6.53 -7.20
CA TYR A 126 -14.05 -5.61 -8.31
C TYR A 126 -13.85 -6.34 -9.66
N GLU A 127 -13.50 -7.63 -9.62
CA GLU A 127 -13.41 -8.51 -10.80
C GLU A 127 -14.80 -8.88 -11.33
N SER A 128 -15.72 -9.27 -10.43
CA SER A 128 -17.04 -9.79 -10.76
C SER A 128 -18.12 -8.72 -10.95
N THR A 129 -17.94 -7.53 -10.37
CA THR A 129 -18.95 -6.45 -10.43
C THR A 129 -18.48 -5.18 -11.14
N ASP A 130 -17.17 -4.91 -11.20
CA ASP A 130 -16.62 -3.65 -11.72
C ASP A 130 -15.64 -3.82 -12.90
N GLY A 131 -15.50 -5.04 -13.45
CA GLY A 131 -14.74 -5.28 -14.68
C GLY A 131 -13.21 -5.14 -14.54
N GLY A 132 -12.64 -5.44 -13.36
CA GLY A 132 -11.18 -5.46 -13.17
C GLY A 132 -10.57 -4.11 -12.76
N GLN A 133 -11.31 -3.29 -12.02
CA GLN A 133 -10.86 -1.97 -11.51
C GLN A 133 -9.87 -2.10 -10.34
N ALA A 134 -8.69 -2.60 -10.63
CA ALA A 134 -7.66 -2.86 -9.63
C ALA A 134 -7.16 -1.66 -8.85
N HIS A 135 -7.25 -0.49 -9.48
CA HIS A 135 -6.82 0.77 -8.91
C HIS A 135 -7.80 1.29 -7.87
N ARG A 136 -9.03 0.76 -7.78
CA ARG A 136 -10.12 1.38 -7.02
C ARG A 136 -9.85 1.45 -5.53
N TRP A 137 -9.24 0.42 -4.94
CA TRP A 137 -8.84 0.47 -3.53
C TRP A 137 -7.85 1.60 -3.25
N VAL A 138 -6.91 1.82 -4.18
CA VAL A 138 -5.86 2.84 -4.07
C VAL A 138 -6.45 4.25 -4.26
N GLU A 139 -7.42 4.40 -5.16
CA GLU A 139 -8.23 5.60 -5.33
C GLU A 139 -9.04 5.93 -4.07
N GLU A 140 -9.78 4.95 -3.54
CA GLU A 140 -10.60 5.09 -2.34
C GLU A 140 -9.75 5.47 -1.13
N LEU A 141 -8.58 4.84 -0.96
CA LEU A 141 -7.65 5.20 0.09
C LEU A 141 -7.21 6.67 -0.05
N SER A 142 -6.89 7.11 -1.27
CA SER A 142 -6.50 8.50 -1.52
C SER A 142 -7.62 9.50 -1.23
N SER A 143 -8.86 9.14 -1.58
CA SER A 143 -10.07 9.92 -1.27
C SER A 143 -10.26 10.08 0.23
N ASP A 144 -10.32 8.95 0.94
CA ASP A 144 -10.85 8.93 2.30
C ASP A 144 -9.77 9.23 3.34
N ALA A 145 -8.52 8.83 3.10
CA ALA A 145 -7.38 9.19 3.94
C ALA A 145 -6.80 10.57 3.59
N ARG A 146 -7.14 11.14 2.41
CA ARG A 146 -6.61 12.40 1.87
C ARG A 146 -5.07 12.42 1.79
N ILE A 147 -4.51 11.37 1.18
CA ILE A 147 -3.07 11.19 0.98
C ILE A 147 -2.76 10.92 -0.49
N TYR A 148 -1.49 11.07 -0.87
CA TYR A 148 -1.03 10.53 -2.15
C TYR A 148 -0.99 9.02 -2.09
N THR A 149 -1.48 8.37 -3.14
CA THR A 149 -1.37 6.91 -3.28
C THR A 149 -0.91 6.52 -4.67
N VAL A 150 -0.19 5.40 -4.75
CA VAL A 150 0.22 4.75 -5.99
C VAL A 150 -0.03 3.26 -5.86
N GLY A 151 -0.49 2.63 -6.93
CA GLY A 151 -0.62 1.18 -7.00
C GLY A 151 -0.71 0.67 -8.43
N VAL A 152 -0.62 -0.65 -8.58
CA VAL A 152 -0.71 -1.32 -9.87
C VAL A 152 -2.16 -1.40 -10.36
N GLU A 153 -2.30 -1.51 -11.68
CA GLU A 153 -3.52 -1.97 -12.33
C GLU A 153 -3.37 -3.45 -12.71
N GLY A 154 -4.41 -4.25 -12.47
CA GLY A 154 -4.48 -5.65 -12.90
C GLY A 154 -3.67 -6.65 -12.07
N VAL A 155 -3.26 -7.73 -12.72
CA VAL A 155 -2.51 -8.83 -12.10
C VAL A 155 -1.04 -8.42 -11.93
N THR A 156 -0.55 -8.48 -10.69
CA THR A 156 0.86 -8.27 -10.36
C THR A 156 1.41 -9.42 -9.50
N SER A 157 2.73 -9.46 -9.36
CA SER A 157 3.46 -10.33 -8.45
C SER A 157 4.38 -9.49 -7.55
N SER A 158 3.84 -8.97 -6.45
CA SER A 158 4.56 -8.20 -5.43
C SER A 158 5.67 -8.97 -4.72
N ALA A 159 5.71 -10.30 -4.85
CA ALA A 159 6.83 -11.15 -4.43
C ALA A 159 8.06 -11.02 -5.35
N ILE A 160 7.94 -10.46 -6.55
CA ILE A 160 9.05 -10.23 -7.48
C ILE A 160 9.67 -8.84 -7.26
N GLY A 161 10.89 -8.82 -6.73
CA GLY A 161 11.54 -7.57 -6.29
C GLY A 161 11.76 -6.55 -7.40
N SER A 162 12.02 -6.98 -8.64
CA SER A 162 12.17 -6.07 -9.78
C SER A 162 10.87 -5.35 -10.14
N GLN A 163 9.71 -6.00 -9.99
CA GLN A 163 8.41 -5.37 -10.22
C GLN A 163 8.11 -4.34 -9.11
N SER A 164 8.38 -4.70 -7.85
CA SER A 164 8.23 -3.80 -6.70
C SER A 164 9.13 -2.55 -6.82
N VAL A 165 10.37 -2.72 -7.28
CA VAL A 165 11.28 -1.59 -7.53
C VAL A 165 10.80 -0.74 -8.71
N ALA A 166 10.27 -1.33 -9.78
CA ALA A 166 9.78 -0.58 -10.92
C ALA A 166 8.55 0.28 -10.56
N LEU A 167 7.62 -0.25 -9.75
CA LEU A 167 6.51 0.53 -9.22
C LEU A 167 7.01 1.66 -8.32
N LEU A 168 8.02 1.39 -7.47
CA LEU A 168 8.61 2.40 -6.62
C LEU A 168 9.27 3.53 -7.44
N GLN A 169 9.96 3.20 -8.54
CA GLN A 169 10.53 4.20 -9.43
C GLN A 169 9.44 5.06 -10.08
N TYR A 170 8.33 4.46 -10.52
CA TYR A 170 7.16 5.21 -10.98
C TYR A 170 6.62 6.13 -9.87
N ALA A 171 6.45 5.60 -8.66
CA ALA A 171 5.92 6.35 -7.53
C ALA A 171 6.80 7.57 -7.18
N LEU A 172 8.13 7.38 -7.13
CA LEU A 172 9.07 8.42 -6.74
C LEU A 172 9.40 9.40 -7.86
N ARG A 173 9.56 8.93 -9.10
CA ARG A 173 10.15 9.68 -10.21
C ARG A 173 9.24 9.83 -11.44
N GLY A 174 8.11 9.14 -11.49
CA GLY A 174 7.19 9.17 -12.63
C GLY A 174 7.68 8.38 -13.85
N SER A 175 8.66 7.48 -13.69
CA SER A 175 9.12 6.59 -14.77
C SER A 175 8.02 5.65 -15.23
N ALA A 176 7.91 5.36 -16.52
CA ALA A 176 6.93 4.39 -17.01
C ALA A 176 7.17 3.00 -16.37
N PRO A 177 6.23 2.48 -15.56
CA PRO A 177 6.37 1.15 -14.99
C PRO A 177 6.07 0.09 -16.05
N PRO A 178 6.67 -1.12 -15.94
CA PRO A 178 6.42 -2.23 -16.86
C PRO A 178 4.99 -2.78 -16.71
N GLN A 179 4.37 -2.57 -15.56
CA GLN A 179 2.97 -2.86 -15.30
C GLN A 179 2.19 -1.56 -15.30
N ALA A 180 0.96 -1.59 -15.79
CA ALA A 180 0.06 -0.45 -15.67
C ALA A 180 -0.06 -0.06 -14.19
N ALA A 181 0.03 1.23 -13.90
CA ALA A 181 -0.03 1.77 -12.55
C ALA A 181 -0.74 3.12 -12.56
N ARG A 182 -1.34 3.46 -11.42
CA ARG A 182 -2.04 4.72 -11.21
C ARG A 182 -1.49 5.44 -9.99
N ALA A 183 -1.54 6.76 -10.06
CA ALA A 183 -1.24 7.66 -8.95
C ALA A 183 -2.46 8.55 -8.71
N TYR A 184 -2.79 8.75 -7.44
CA TYR A 184 -3.90 9.57 -7.00
C TYR A 184 -3.42 10.65 -6.04
N GLN A 185 -3.99 11.84 -6.19
CA GLN A 185 -3.77 12.99 -5.31
C GLN A 185 -4.74 12.95 -4.14
N PRO A 186 -4.40 13.55 -2.98
CA PRO A 186 -5.32 13.70 -1.86
C PRO A 186 -6.73 14.10 -2.30
N GLY A 187 -7.73 13.30 -1.93
CA GLY A 187 -9.11 13.46 -2.40
C GLY A 187 -9.48 12.58 -3.59
N GLY A 188 -8.63 11.64 -4.00
CA GLY A 188 -8.96 10.59 -4.97
C GLY A 188 -8.86 11.01 -6.43
N ARG A 189 -8.33 12.20 -6.73
CA ARG A 189 -8.17 12.63 -8.13
C ARG A 189 -7.00 11.90 -8.78
N GLN A 190 -7.28 11.14 -9.84
CA GLN A 190 -6.23 10.50 -10.64
C GLN A 190 -5.29 11.56 -11.27
N ALA A 191 -3.99 11.34 -11.16
CA ALA A 191 -2.99 12.17 -11.83
C ALA A 191 -2.91 11.78 -13.33
N ALA A 192 -3.39 12.65 -14.21
CA ALA A 192 -3.33 12.43 -15.67
C ALA A 192 -1.90 12.28 -16.20
N ARG A 193 -0.94 12.97 -15.58
CA ARG A 193 0.51 12.82 -15.83
C ARG A 193 1.23 12.81 -14.48
N TRP A 194 1.55 11.62 -13.99
CA TRP A 194 2.30 11.47 -12.75
C TRP A 194 3.78 11.76 -12.97
N GLY A 195 4.25 12.90 -12.45
CA GLY A 195 5.65 13.32 -12.55
C GLY A 195 6.57 12.75 -11.46
N GLY A 196 6.07 11.88 -10.58
CA GLY A 196 6.82 11.38 -9.43
C GLY A 196 6.69 12.25 -8.18
N TRP A 197 6.54 11.59 -7.04
CA TRP A 197 6.34 12.23 -5.74
C TRP A 197 7.51 13.14 -5.34
N LEU A 198 8.75 12.75 -5.66
CA LEU A 198 9.94 13.55 -5.33
C LEU A 198 10.01 14.88 -6.11
N ASN A 199 9.26 14.99 -7.20
CA ASN A 199 9.16 16.22 -7.99
C ASN A 199 8.03 17.14 -7.52
N LEU A 200 7.08 16.63 -6.72
CA LEU A 200 6.05 17.45 -6.07
C LEU A 200 6.66 18.27 -4.93
N ALA A 201 7.52 17.65 -4.11
CA ALA A 201 8.19 18.29 -2.97
C ALA A 201 9.26 19.34 -3.35
N ARG A 202 9.44 19.63 -4.64
CA ARG A 202 10.31 20.71 -5.15
C ARG A 202 9.52 21.95 -5.58
N ARG A 203 8.19 21.89 -5.49
CA ARG A 203 7.28 23.03 -5.70
C ARG A 203 6.88 23.59 -4.35
#